data_AF-A0A3S9NN24-F1
#
_entry.id   AF-A0A3S9NN24-F1
#
_cell.length_a   1.000
_cell.length_b   1.000
_cell.length_c   1.000
_cell.angle_alpha   90.00
_cell.angle_beta   90.00
_cell.angle_gamma   90.00
#
_symmetry.space_group_name_H-M   'P 1'
#
loop_
_entity.id
_entity.type
_entity.pdbx_description
1 polymer ?
#
loop_
_entity_poly.entity_id
_entity_poly.type
_entity_poly.pdbx_seq_one_letter_code
_entity_poly.pdbx_strand_id
1 'polypeptide(L)'
;MKFNYSNSHLKGNFILGIVQLGIGIASLLTGSMGLFFQYGWILIGTVTLTQNYKGRKAPYLILENETLLTQYLFGYKKIRISEFNEVEKKNNSLILKSEKKKKKVWTWLAEKHTPELLYAGINKILSERKEKE
;
A
#
# COMPACT_ATOMS: atom_id res chain seq x y z
N MET A 1 12.76 -8.21 -5.42
CA MET A 1 12.66 -7.96 -3.96
C MET A 1 11.20 -7.80 -3.57
N LYS A 2 10.78 -8.30 -2.40
CA LYS A 2 9.40 -8.21 -1.89
C LYS A 2 9.41 -7.49 -0.55
N PHE A 3 8.44 -6.63 -0.32
CA PHE A 3 8.27 -5.87 0.93
C PHE A 3 6.85 -6.03 1.43
N ASN A 4 6.71 -6.49 2.67
CA ASN A 4 5.40 -6.73 3.29
C ASN A 4 4.85 -5.48 3.96
N TYR A 5 3.57 -5.53 4.32
CA TYR A 5 2.99 -4.54 5.22
C TYR A 5 3.64 -4.61 6.60
N SER A 6 3.76 -3.45 7.26
CA SER A 6 4.14 -3.39 8.67
C SER A 6 3.12 -4.13 9.53
N ASN A 7 3.61 -4.95 10.47
CA ASN A 7 2.77 -5.61 11.47
C ASN A 7 1.93 -4.62 12.28
N SER A 8 2.45 -3.42 12.54
CA SER A 8 1.70 -2.36 13.24
C SER A 8 0.50 -1.90 12.41
N HIS A 9 0.70 -1.68 11.11
CA HIS A 9 -0.37 -1.31 10.18
C HIS A 9 -1.45 -2.40 10.09
N LEU A 10 -1.04 -3.68 9.97
CA LEU A 10 -1.96 -4.80 9.93
C LEU A 10 -2.72 -4.99 11.25
N LYS A 11 -2.11 -4.77 12.41
CA LYS A 11 -2.83 -4.82 13.68
C LYS A 11 -3.84 -3.67 13.81
N GLY A 12 -3.45 -2.45 13.46
CA GLY A 12 -4.32 -1.27 13.50
C GLY A 12 -5.57 -1.44 12.62
N ASN A 13 -5.39 -1.84 11.36
CA ASN A 13 -6.53 -2.06 10.45
C ASN A 13 -7.44 -3.21 10.91
N PHE A 14 -6.89 -4.25 11.54
CA PHE A 14 -7.70 -5.35 12.07
C PHE A 14 -8.62 -4.87 13.21
N ILE A 15 -8.06 -4.14 14.17
CA ILE A 15 -8.82 -3.55 15.28
C ILE A 15 -9.88 -2.58 14.73
N LEU A 16 -9.49 -1.70 13.81
CA LEU A 16 -10.39 -0.73 13.19
C LEU A 16 -11.56 -1.43 12.49
N GLY A 17 -11.29 -2.49 11.72
CA GLY A 17 -12.33 -3.26 11.03
C GLY A 17 -13.31 -3.93 11.99
N ILE A 18 -12.82 -4.48 13.11
CA ILE A 18 -13.68 -5.04 14.17
C ILE A 18 -14.55 -3.95 14.80
N VAL A 19 -13.97 -2.79 15.13
CA VAL A 19 -14.72 -1.67 15.72
C VAL A 19 -15.81 -1.18 14.77
N GLN A 20 -15.51 -1.04 13.47
CA GLN A 20 -16.48 -0.64 12.44
C GLN A 20 -17.64 -1.63 12.34
N LEU A 21 -17.35 -2.95 12.34
CA LEU A 21 -18.40 -3.97 12.38
C LEU A 21 -19.21 -3.89 13.68
N GLY A 22 -18.56 -3.72 14.82
CA GLY A 22 -19.20 -3.61 16.13
C GLY A 22 -20.17 -2.42 16.18
N ILE A 23 -19.77 -1.26 15.67
CA ILE A 23 -20.64 -0.07 15.55
C ILE A 23 -21.85 -0.38 14.69
N GLY A 24 -21.65 -0.94 13.49
CA GLY A 24 -22.74 -1.26 12.58
C GLY A 24 -23.75 -2.25 13.17
N ILE A 25 -23.25 -3.32 13.83
CA ILE A 25 -24.10 -4.33 14.49
C ILE A 25 -24.84 -3.70 15.69
N ALA A 26 -24.15 -2.94 16.55
CA ALA A 26 -24.78 -2.29 17.69
C ALA A 26 -25.86 -1.28 17.24
N SER A 27 -25.62 -0.55 16.16
CA SER A 27 -26.59 0.38 15.58
C SER A 27 -27.81 -0.34 14.99
N LEU A 28 -27.65 -1.54 14.40
CA LEU A 28 -28.77 -2.38 13.98
C LEU A 28 -29.62 -2.82 15.18
N LEU A 29 -28.99 -3.28 16.26
CA LEU A 29 -29.68 -3.78 17.45
C LEU A 29 -30.45 -2.69 18.21
N THR A 30 -29.92 -1.47 18.22
CA THR A 30 -30.49 -0.34 18.98
C THR A 30 -31.42 0.54 18.16
N GLY A 31 -31.44 0.39 16.83
CA GLY A 31 -32.18 1.29 15.93
C GLY A 31 -31.68 2.74 15.98
N SER A 32 -30.48 2.99 16.50
CA SER A 32 -29.96 4.33 16.82
C SER A 32 -29.50 5.15 15.62
N MET A 33 -29.37 4.54 14.44
CA MET A 33 -28.97 5.20 13.20
C MET A 33 -29.91 4.81 12.05
N GLY A 34 -29.96 5.61 11.00
CA GLY A 34 -30.67 5.22 9.77
C GLY A 34 -30.04 3.97 9.12
N LEU A 35 -30.87 3.16 8.46
CA LEU A 35 -30.47 1.90 7.80
C LEU A 35 -29.23 2.06 6.91
N PHE A 36 -29.15 3.15 6.14
CA PHE A 36 -28.00 3.44 5.28
C PHE A 36 -26.68 3.48 6.06
N PHE A 37 -26.66 4.14 7.22
CA PHE A 37 -25.46 4.25 8.06
C PHE A 37 -25.12 2.95 8.76
N GLN A 38 -26.14 2.21 9.22
CA GLN A 38 -25.95 0.90 9.85
C GLN A 38 -25.25 -0.08 8.90
N TYR A 39 -25.80 -0.28 7.70
CA TYR A 39 -25.21 -1.15 6.69
C TYR A 39 -23.90 -0.57 6.13
N GLY A 40 -23.77 0.76 6.07
CA GLY A 40 -22.53 1.43 5.68
C GLY A 40 -21.36 1.08 6.60
N TRP A 41 -21.55 1.13 7.92
CA TRP A 41 -20.52 0.74 8.88
C TRP A 41 -20.12 -0.73 8.77
N ILE A 42 -21.11 -1.61 8.58
CA ILE A 42 -20.86 -3.04 8.35
C ILE A 42 -20.02 -3.24 7.09
N LEU A 43 -20.44 -2.64 5.98
CA LEU A 43 -19.74 -2.75 4.70
C LEU A 43 -18.31 -2.25 4.79
N ILE A 44 -18.08 -1.08 5.40
CA ILE A 44 -16.74 -0.51 5.59
C ILE A 44 -15.89 -1.44 6.45
N GLY A 45 -16.43 -1.95 7.57
CA GLY A 45 -15.73 -2.91 8.43
C GLY A 45 -15.32 -4.18 7.67
N THR A 46 -16.23 -4.76 6.88
CA THR A 46 -15.95 -5.93 6.04
C THR A 46 -14.85 -5.65 5.02
N VAL A 47 -14.88 -4.49 4.34
CA VAL A 47 -13.84 -4.09 3.39
C VAL A 47 -12.49 -3.94 4.09
N THR A 48 -12.45 -3.25 5.24
CA THR A 48 -11.22 -3.05 6.03
C THR A 48 -10.59 -4.38 6.44
N LEU A 49 -11.39 -5.32 6.95
CA LEU A 49 -10.91 -6.66 7.33
C LEU A 49 -10.45 -7.48 6.13
N THR A 50 -11.17 -7.40 5.02
CA THR A 50 -10.78 -8.08 3.77
C THR A 50 -9.44 -7.57 3.26
N GLN A 51 -9.23 -6.25 3.27
CA GLN A 51 -7.95 -5.65 2.91
C GLN A 51 -6.84 -6.07 3.88
N ASN A 52 -7.14 -6.11 5.18
CA ASN A 52 -6.20 -6.56 6.20
C ASN A 52 -5.74 -8.01 5.95
N TYR A 53 -6.68 -8.89 5.66
CA TYR A 53 -6.41 -10.29 5.35
C TYR A 53 -5.56 -10.45 4.09
N LYS A 54 -5.89 -9.72 3.02
CA LYS A 54 -5.07 -9.70 1.80
C LYS A 54 -3.65 -9.19 2.07
N GLY A 55 -3.49 -8.16 2.90
CA GLY A 55 -2.18 -7.63 3.29
C GLY A 55 -1.34 -8.58 4.12
N ARG A 56 -1.95 -9.56 4.81
CA ARG A 56 -1.23 -10.65 5.50
C ARG A 56 -0.75 -11.74 4.55
N LYS A 57 -1.44 -11.94 3.42
CA LYS A 57 -1.17 -13.03 2.47
C LYS A 57 -0.27 -12.63 1.30
N ALA A 58 -0.22 -11.36 0.96
CA ALA A 58 0.46 -10.87 -0.21
C ALA A 58 1.35 -9.66 0.13
N PRO A 59 2.53 -9.53 -0.50
CA PRO A 59 3.45 -8.42 -0.25
C PRO A 59 2.85 -7.11 -0.75
N TYR A 60 3.11 -6.04 0.00
CA TYR A 60 2.65 -4.69 -0.30
C TYR A 60 3.38 -4.10 -1.53
N LEU A 61 4.69 -4.30 -1.62
CA LEU A 61 5.50 -3.86 -2.76
C LEU A 61 6.33 -5.03 -3.29
N ILE A 62 6.42 -5.13 -4.61
CA ILE A 62 7.27 -6.10 -5.29
C ILE A 62 8.09 -5.35 -6.33
N LEU A 63 9.41 -5.39 -6.20
CA LEU A 63 10.35 -4.90 -7.19
C LEU A 63 10.86 -6.09 -8.01
N GLU A 64 10.45 -6.18 -9.28
CA GLU A 64 10.82 -7.23 -10.22
C GLU A 64 11.44 -6.60 -11.46
N ASN A 65 12.75 -6.81 -11.65
CA ASN A 65 13.53 -6.20 -12.74
C ASN A 65 13.25 -4.69 -12.82
N GLU A 66 12.69 -4.22 -13.92
CA GLU A 66 12.33 -2.81 -14.15
C GLU A 66 10.88 -2.47 -13.76
N THR A 67 10.15 -3.35 -13.08
CA THR A 67 8.76 -3.11 -12.69
C THR A 67 8.59 -3.13 -11.18
N LEU A 68 8.02 -2.04 -10.65
CA LEU A 68 7.54 -1.97 -9.29
C LEU A 68 6.03 -2.22 -9.27
N LEU A 69 5.63 -3.27 -8.58
CA LEU A 69 4.24 -3.62 -8.30
C LEU A 69 3.87 -3.09 -6.91
N THR A 70 2.79 -2.31 -6.82
CA THR A 70 2.23 -1.85 -5.55
C THR A 70 0.86 -2.47 -5.35
N GLN A 71 0.64 -3.08 -4.20
CA GLN A 71 -0.64 -3.69 -3.87
C GLN A 71 -1.72 -2.62 -3.79
N TYR A 72 -2.86 -2.92 -4.39
CA TYR A 72 -4.04 -2.07 -4.43
C TYR A 72 -5.29 -2.87 -4.01
N LEU A 73 -6.46 -2.23 -3.97
CA LEU A 73 -7.72 -2.88 -3.57
C LEU A 73 -8.00 -4.18 -4.34
N PHE A 74 -7.72 -4.16 -5.65
CA PHE A 74 -7.90 -5.29 -6.56
C PHE A 74 -6.62 -5.55 -7.36
N GLY A 75 -5.70 -6.32 -6.78
CA GLY A 75 -4.46 -6.75 -7.44
C GLY A 75 -3.30 -5.78 -7.27
N TYR A 76 -2.43 -5.70 -8.27
CA TYR A 76 -1.21 -4.91 -8.25
C TYR A 76 -1.23 -3.80 -9.31
N LYS A 77 -0.94 -2.58 -8.88
CA LYS A 77 -0.64 -1.47 -9.76
C LYS A 77 0.81 -1.59 -10.23
N LYS A 78 1.03 -1.66 -11.54
CA LYS A 78 2.37 -1.74 -12.13
C LYS A 78 2.96 -0.35 -12.35
N ILE A 79 4.25 -0.21 -12.13
CA ILE A 79 5.04 0.99 -12.37
C ILE A 79 6.33 0.57 -13.06
N ARG A 80 6.51 0.95 -14.32
CA ARG A 80 7.77 0.70 -15.04
C ARG A 80 8.80 1.74 -14.60
N ILE A 81 9.90 1.27 -14.02
CA ILE A 81 11.00 2.08 -13.51
C ILE A 81 11.78 2.70 -14.67
N SER A 82 11.87 2.01 -15.81
CA SER A 82 12.52 2.51 -17.03
C SER A 82 11.87 3.77 -17.61
N GLU A 83 10.65 4.12 -17.18
CA GLU A 83 10.02 5.39 -17.55
C GLU A 83 10.54 6.60 -16.75
N PHE A 84 11.45 6.39 -15.80
CA PHE A 84 11.99 7.37 -14.87
C PHE A 84 13.52 7.39 -14.92
N ASN A 85 14.10 8.56 -14.61
CA ASN A 85 15.54 8.81 -14.69
C ASN A 85 16.16 9.05 -13.30
N GLU A 86 15.34 9.38 -12.31
CA GLU A 86 15.75 9.74 -10.96
C GLU A 86 14.77 9.15 -9.94
N VAL A 87 15.30 8.77 -8.77
CA VAL A 87 14.53 8.40 -7.59
C VAL A 87 14.94 9.26 -6.41
N GLU A 88 13.97 9.82 -5.70
CA GLU A 88 14.18 10.61 -4.49
C GLU A 88 13.53 9.89 -3.30
N LYS A 89 14.28 9.69 -2.21
CA LYS A 89 13.75 9.16 -0.96
C LYS A 89 13.20 10.29 -0.09
N LYS A 90 11.96 10.13 0.37
CA LYS A 90 11.35 10.91 1.46
C LYS A 90 10.98 9.98 2.62
N ASN A 91 10.78 10.54 3.82
CA ASN A 91 10.54 9.77 5.05
C ASN A 91 9.51 8.64 4.90
N ASN A 92 8.43 8.88 4.17
CA ASN A 92 7.29 7.95 4.04
C ASN A 92 6.94 7.57 2.59
N SER A 93 7.80 7.94 1.64
CA SER A 93 7.55 7.70 0.22
C SER A 93 8.81 7.81 -0.62
N LEU A 94 8.83 7.11 -1.75
CA LEU A 94 9.78 7.37 -2.83
C LEU A 94 9.09 8.16 -3.94
N ILE A 95 9.81 9.10 -4.55
CA ILE A 95 9.35 9.85 -5.71
C ILE A 95 10.20 9.43 -6.90
N LEU A 96 9.58 8.80 -7.88
CA LEU A 96 10.19 8.52 -9.19
C LEU A 96 9.96 9.73 -10.08
N LYS A 97 11.02 10.26 -10.69
CA LYS A 97 10.95 11.43 -11.57
C LYS A 97 11.49 11.10 -12.95
N SER A 98 10.81 11.62 -13.95
CA SER A 98 11.30 11.77 -15.32
C SER A 98 11.06 13.20 -15.75
N GLU A 99 11.63 13.58 -16.89
CA GLU A 99 11.40 14.91 -17.49
C GLU A 99 9.91 15.22 -17.69
N LYS A 100 9.10 14.19 -17.97
CA LYS A 100 7.69 14.34 -18.35
C LYS A 100 6.71 14.04 -17.21
N LYS A 101 7.12 13.33 -16.16
CA LYS A 101 6.21 12.89 -15.08
C LYS A 101 6.90 12.61 -13.76
N LYS A 102 6.14 12.75 -12.67
CA LYS A 102 6.53 12.36 -11.32
C LYS A 102 5.52 11.35 -10.77
N LYS A 103 6.01 10.30 -10.09
CA LYS A 103 5.17 9.28 -9.47
C LYS A 103 5.59 9.02 -8.04
N LYS A 104 4.65 9.16 -7.12
CA LYS A 104 4.85 8.91 -5.70
C LYS A 104 4.51 7.45 -5.36
N VAL A 105 5.43 6.78 -4.71
CA VAL A 105 5.29 5.44 -4.15
C VAL A 105 5.29 5.56 -2.64
N TRP A 106 4.18 5.18 -2.02
CA TRP A 106 4.02 5.25 -0.58
C TRP A 106 4.69 4.06 0.11
N THR A 107 5.51 4.32 1.13
CA THR A 107 6.20 3.28 1.91
C THR A 107 5.81 3.24 3.38
N TRP A 108 5.01 4.20 3.86
CA TRP A 108 4.53 4.25 5.26
C TRP A 108 3.74 3.01 5.71
N LEU A 109 3.16 2.27 4.77
CA LEU A 109 2.43 1.02 5.02
C LEU A 109 3.35 -0.19 5.14
N ALA A 110 4.60 -0.07 4.67
CA ALA A 110 5.56 -1.15 4.57
C ALA A 110 6.40 -1.30 5.86
N GLU A 111 7.18 -2.36 5.95
CA GLU A 111 8.16 -2.57 7.02
C GLU A 111 9.21 -1.44 7.06
N LYS A 112 9.79 -1.15 8.23
CA LYS A 112 10.66 0.02 8.49
C LYS A 112 11.83 0.15 7.53
N HIS A 113 12.46 -0.95 7.12
CA HIS A 113 13.62 -0.95 6.22
C HIS A 113 13.26 -0.85 4.73
N THR A 114 11.97 -0.95 4.40
CA THR A 114 11.49 -0.91 3.01
C THR A 114 11.93 0.33 2.24
N PRO A 115 11.83 1.57 2.77
CA PRO A 115 12.20 2.76 2.00
C PRO A 115 13.67 2.76 1.57
N GLU A 116 14.56 2.24 2.40
CA GLU A 116 16.01 2.17 2.14
C GLU A 116 16.34 1.12 1.11
N LEU A 117 15.85 -0.11 1.32
CA LEU A 117 16.08 -1.22 0.42
C LEU A 117 15.46 -0.98 -0.95
N LEU A 118 14.25 -0.40 -0.99
CA LEU A 118 13.58 -0.06 -2.24
C LEU A 118 14.32 1.05 -2.98
N TYR A 119 14.81 2.07 -2.28
CA TYR A 119 15.61 3.14 -2.89
C TYR A 119 16.89 2.58 -3.51
N ALA A 120 17.64 1.78 -2.75
CA ALA A 120 18.86 1.15 -3.23
C ALA A 120 18.61 0.26 -4.46
N GLY A 121 17.55 -0.55 -4.42
CA GLY A 121 17.16 -1.42 -5.53
C GLY A 121 16.81 -0.63 -6.80
N ILE A 122 15.99 0.42 -6.68
CA ILE A 122 15.61 1.26 -7.82
C ILE A 122 16.82 2.04 -8.35
N ASN A 123 17.64 2.61 -7.47
CA ASN A 123 18.81 3.38 -7.87
C ASN A 123 19.81 2.52 -8.65
N LYS A 124 20.02 1.26 -8.21
CA LYS A 124 20.85 0.29 -8.93
C LYS A 124 20.33 0.01 -10.35
N ILE A 125 19.03 -0.18 -10.51
CA ILE A 125 18.41 -0.38 -11.83
C ILE A 125 18.63 0.83 -12.74
N LEU A 126 18.49 2.05 -12.18
CA LEU A 126 18.70 3.28 -12.93
C LEU A 126 20.17 3.51 -13.31
N SER A 127 21.13 3.14 -12.45
CA SER A 127 22.56 3.29 -12.76
C SER A 127 23.02 2.28 -13.82
N GLU A 128 22.62 1.02 -13.71
CA GLU A 128 22.95 -0.03 -14.70
C GLU A 128 22.40 0.28 -16.09
N ARG A 129 21.31 1.05 -16.18
CA ARG A 129 20.78 1.51 -17.46
C ARG A 129 21.66 2.60 -18.08
N LYS A 130 22.14 3.57 -17.29
CA LYS A 130 22.99 4.66 -17.78
C LYS A 130 24.35 4.18 -18.29
N GLU A 131 24.84 3.06 -17.78
CA GLU A 131 26.10 2.44 -18.26
C GLU A 131 25.94 1.67 -19.58
N LYS A 132 24.70 1.41 -20.01
CA LYS A 132 24.37 0.67 -21.25
C LYS A 132 23.92 1.57 -22.40
N GLU A 133 23.72 2.86 -22.14
CA GLU A 133 23.40 3.92 -23.12
C GLU A 133 24.66 4.68 -23.52
#